data_AF-A0A2P5BLY5-F1
#
_entry.id   AF-A0A2P5BLY5-F1
#
_cell.length_a   1.000
_cell.length_b   1.000
_cell.length_c   1.000
_cell.angle_alpha   90.00
_cell.angle_beta   90.00
_cell.angle_gamma   90.00
#
_symmetry.space_group_name_H-M   'P 1'
#
loop_
_entity.id
_entity.type
_entity.pdbx_description
1 polymer ?
#
loop_
_entity_poly.entity_id
_entity_poly.type
_entity_poly.pdbx_seq_one_letter_code
_entity_poly.pdbx_strand_id
1 'polypeptide(L)'
;MVQQQEEVSSEASIDDLDPREIDGKVKTKPIEDLEDLTSDGSTKVLRVRVKLQEPMRAALVSFLKSNLDVFIWQHSDIVGINPN
;
A
#
# COMPACT_ATOMS: atom_id res chain seq x y z
N MET A 1 16.64 -19.94 33.57
CA MET A 1 16.64 -18.60 34.21
C MET A 1 18.08 -18.13 34.14
N VAL A 2 18.45 -17.06 33.45
CA VAL A 2 17.76 -15.80 33.15
C VAL A 2 18.28 -15.26 31.81
N GLN A 3 17.40 -14.67 31.01
CA GLN A 3 17.76 -13.86 29.85
C GLN A 3 18.27 -12.50 30.36
N GLN A 4 19.28 -11.92 29.71
CA GLN A 4 19.51 -10.48 29.77
C GLN A 4 19.55 -9.95 28.34
N GLN A 5 18.65 -8.99 28.09
CA GLN A 5 18.56 -8.17 26.90
C GLN A 5 19.70 -7.17 26.90
N GLU A 6 20.30 -6.91 25.74
CA GLU A 6 21.08 -5.70 25.52
C GLU A 6 20.48 -5.01 24.28
N GLU A 7 19.77 -3.93 24.57
CA GLU A 7 19.27 -2.95 23.62
C GLU A 7 20.47 -2.31 22.91
N VAL A 8 20.54 -2.39 21.58
CA VAL A 8 21.42 -1.50 20.81
C VAL A 8 20.56 -0.70 19.86
N SER A 9 20.31 0.54 20.27
CA SER A 9 19.78 1.63 19.48
C SER A 9 20.66 1.82 18.25
N SER A 10 20.20 1.37 17.08
CA SER A 10 20.82 1.72 15.81
C SER A 10 20.38 3.14 15.43
N GLU A 11 21.26 4.09 15.67
CA GLU A 11 21.10 5.49 15.26
C GLU A 11 21.01 5.57 13.72
N ALA A 12 19.80 5.82 13.20
CA ALA A 12 19.59 6.03 11.77
C ALA A 12 20.17 7.40 11.40
N SER A 13 21.27 7.41 10.63
CA SER A 13 21.83 8.65 10.08
C SER A 13 20.79 9.34 9.22
N ILE A 14 20.69 10.65 9.32
CA ILE A 14 19.80 11.52 8.52
C ILE A 14 19.93 11.31 7.00
N ASP A 15 21.05 10.77 6.52
CA ASP A 15 21.26 10.40 5.12
C ASP A 15 20.42 9.18 4.67
N ASP A 16 20.02 8.29 5.59
CA ASP A 16 19.14 7.12 5.35
C ASP A 16 17.65 7.52 5.16
N LEU A 17 17.34 8.81 5.33
CA LEU A 17 15.99 9.34 5.22
C LEU A 17 15.73 10.06 3.89
N ASP A 18 16.69 10.17 2.95
CA ASP A 18 16.40 10.75 1.63
C ASP A 18 15.58 9.75 0.79
N PRO A 19 14.28 10.03 0.51
CA PRO A 19 13.41 9.10 -0.21
C PRO A 19 13.83 8.87 -1.67
N ARG A 20 14.79 9.66 -2.18
CA ARG A 20 15.28 9.61 -3.57
C ARG A 20 16.48 8.70 -3.74
N GLU A 21 17.22 8.39 -2.67
CA GLU A 21 18.37 7.49 -2.69
C GLU A 21 17.98 6.12 -2.12
N ILE A 22 17.24 5.34 -2.89
CA ILE A 22 16.94 3.95 -2.57
C ILE A 22 18.11 3.07 -3.00
N ASP A 23 19.14 2.95 -2.17
CA ASP A 23 20.06 1.83 -2.28
C ASP A 23 19.28 0.54 -1.95
N GLY A 24 19.18 -0.37 -2.91
CA GLY A 24 18.72 -1.74 -2.64
C GLY A 24 17.28 -1.94 -2.11
N LYS A 25 16.31 -1.11 -2.48
CA LYS A 25 14.88 -1.51 -2.61
C LYS A 25 14.24 -2.18 -1.37
N VAL A 26 14.28 -1.55 -0.19
CA VAL A 26 13.27 -1.87 0.84
C VAL A 26 11.98 -1.15 0.50
N LYS A 27 11.10 -1.82 -0.26
CA LYS A 27 9.72 -1.34 -0.44
C LYS A 27 9.05 -1.37 0.94
N THR A 28 8.79 -0.20 1.52
CA THR A 28 8.00 -0.08 2.73
C THR A 28 6.66 -0.78 2.52
N LYS A 29 6.39 -1.80 3.35
CA LYS A 29 5.07 -2.44 3.37
C LYS A 29 4.11 -1.53 4.13
N PRO A 30 2.83 -1.53 3.78
CA PRO A 30 1.81 -0.91 4.61
C PRO A 30 1.95 -1.43 6.05
N ILE A 31 1.95 -0.51 7.02
CA ILE A 31 1.97 -0.84 8.46
C ILE A 31 0.67 -1.57 8.85
N GLU A 32 -0.41 -1.34 8.09
CA GLU A 32 -1.72 -1.93 8.31
C GLU A 32 -1.94 -3.20 7.48
N ASP A 33 -2.65 -4.17 8.06
CA ASP A 33 -3.09 -5.37 7.35
C ASP A 33 -4.14 -5.01 6.28
N LEU A 34 -3.91 -5.44 5.05
CA LEU A 34 -4.79 -5.20 3.91
C LEU A 34 -5.32 -6.52 3.31
N GLU A 35 -6.57 -6.51 2.85
CA GLU A 35 -7.19 -7.56 2.04
C GLU A 35 -7.31 -7.11 0.58
N ASP A 36 -7.14 -8.06 -0.33
CA ASP A 36 -7.23 -7.85 -1.77
C ASP A 36 -8.70 -7.88 -2.24
N LEU A 37 -9.10 -6.84 -2.96
CA LEU A 37 -10.33 -6.73 -3.73
C LEU A 37 -9.99 -6.95 -5.20
N THR A 38 -10.30 -8.14 -5.69
CA THR A 38 -10.23 -8.43 -7.12
C THR A 38 -11.39 -7.76 -7.84
N SER A 39 -11.07 -7.16 -8.99
CA SER A 39 -12.05 -6.68 -9.96
C SER A 39 -12.02 -7.61 -11.17
N ASP A 40 -13.18 -8.04 -11.62
CA ASP A 40 -13.31 -8.94 -12.77
C ASP A 40 -12.70 -8.27 -14.02
N GLY A 41 -11.69 -8.89 -14.62
CA GLY A 41 -11.02 -8.43 -15.84
C GLY A 41 -9.84 -7.46 -15.66
N SER A 42 -9.52 -7.04 -14.44
CA SER A 42 -8.39 -6.15 -14.14
C SER A 42 -7.17 -6.92 -13.62
N THR A 43 -5.97 -6.62 -14.13
CA THR A 43 -4.70 -7.09 -13.55
C THR A 43 -4.31 -6.32 -12.29
N LYS A 44 -4.99 -5.20 -12.01
CA LYS A 44 -4.78 -4.36 -10.82
C LYS A 44 -5.70 -4.82 -9.69
N VAL A 45 -5.16 -4.74 -8.48
CA VAL A 45 -5.82 -5.17 -7.24
C VAL A 45 -6.02 -3.95 -6.36
N LEU A 46 -7.26 -3.72 -5.92
CA LEU A 46 -7.54 -2.75 -4.86
C LEU A 46 -7.35 -3.41 -3.51
N ARG A 47 -6.94 -2.64 -2.51
CA ARG A 47 -6.70 -3.16 -1.16
C ARG A 47 -7.41 -2.32 -0.13
N VAL A 48 -8.11 -2.98 0.78
CA VAL A 48 -8.77 -2.32 1.92
C VAL A 48 -8.27 -2.92 3.22
N ARG A 49 -8.36 -2.17 4.31
CA ARG A 49 -7.88 -2.61 5.62
C ARG A 49 -8.71 -3.79 6.14
N VAL A 50 -8.05 -4.81 6.67
CA VAL A 50 -8.69 -6.07 7.16
C VAL A 50 -9.61 -5.84 8.36
N LYS A 51 -9.30 -4.86 9.23
CA LYS A 51 -9.99 -4.66 10.52
C LYS A 51 -11.09 -3.60 10.47
N LEU A 52 -11.83 -3.50 9.36
CA LEU A 52 -12.99 -2.61 9.25
C LEU A 52 -14.24 -3.28 9.83
N GLN A 53 -15.11 -2.51 10.48
CA GLN A 53 -16.42 -3.03 10.93
C GLN A 53 -17.28 -3.41 9.72
N GLU A 54 -17.96 -4.56 9.78
CA GLU A 54 -18.67 -5.15 8.62
C GLU A 54 -19.61 -4.19 7.86
N PRO A 55 -20.47 -3.37 8.51
CA PRO A 55 -21.33 -2.45 7.78
C PRO A 55 -20.54 -1.41 6.98
N MET A 56 -19.46 -0.88 7.57
CA MET A 56 -18.56 0.08 6.93
C MET A 56 -17.77 -0.57 5.81
N ARG A 57 -17.25 -1.78 6.07
CA ARG A 57 -16.51 -2.58 5.10
C ARG A 57 -17.36 -2.86 3.86
N ALA A 58 -18.60 -3.33 4.04
CA ALA A 58 -19.51 -3.61 2.94
C ALA A 58 -19.83 -2.35 2.12
N ALA A 59 -20.10 -1.23 2.79
CA ALA A 59 -20.35 0.05 2.12
C ALA A 59 -19.12 0.52 1.31
N LEU A 60 -17.92 0.43 1.88
CA LEU A 60 -16.68 0.81 1.22
C LEU A 60 -16.38 -0.09 0.02
N VAL A 61 -16.52 -1.40 0.17
CA VAL A 61 -16.30 -2.36 -0.92
C VAL A 61 -17.29 -2.11 -2.06
N SER A 62 -18.57 -1.87 -1.75
CA SER A 62 -19.56 -1.53 -2.76
C SER A 62 -19.18 -0.24 -3.48
N PHE A 63 -18.80 0.81 -2.75
CA PHE A 63 -18.41 2.09 -3.31
C PHE A 63 -17.20 1.95 -4.26
N LEU A 64 -16.16 1.23 -3.84
CA LEU A 64 -14.95 1.02 -4.65
C LEU A 64 -15.26 0.23 -5.92
N LYS A 65 -16.09 -0.81 -5.83
CA LYS A 65 -16.52 -1.62 -6.98
C LYS A 65 -17.39 -0.84 -7.97
N SER A 66 -18.20 0.10 -7.50
CA SER A 66 -19.03 0.95 -8.37
C SER A 66 -18.26 2.05 -9.09
N ASN A 67 -17.02 2.35 -8.68
CA ASN A 67 -16.21 3.47 -9.19
C ASN A 67 -14.80 3.00 -9.60
N LEU A 68 -14.67 1.78 -10.14
CA LEU A 68 -13.38 1.20 -10.49
C LEU A 68 -12.63 2.02 -11.55
N ASP A 69 -13.35 2.64 -12.46
CA ASP A 69 -12.85 3.55 -13.49
C ASP A 69 -12.11 4.78 -12.89
N VAL A 70 -12.43 5.17 -11.66
CA VAL A 70 -11.75 6.27 -10.94
C VAL A 70 -10.49 5.76 -10.22
N PHE A 71 -10.56 4.57 -9.62
CA PHE A 71 -9.49 4.05 -8.76
C PHE A 71 -8.49 3.14 -9.47
N ILE A 72 -8.77 2.71 -10.70
CA ILE A 72 -7.95 1.80 -11.51
C ILE A 72 -7.42 2.52 -12.76
N TRP A 73 -6.92 3.75 -12.61
CA TRP A 73 -6.29 4.47 -13.71
C TRP A 73 -5.06 3.73 -14.25
N GLN A 74 -4.99 3.63 -15.56
CA GLN A 74 -3.83 3.24 -16.33
C GLN A 74 -3.10 4.50 -16.80
N HIS A 75 -1.81 4.35 -17.15
CA HIS A 75 -1.05 5.48 -17.69
C HIS A 75 -1.70 6.08 -18.94
N SER A 76 -2.41 5.25 -19.73
CA SER A 76 -3.21 5.68 -20.87
C SER A 76 -4.36 6.63 -20.53
N ASP A 77 -4.84 6.60 -19.29
CA ASP A 77 -5.97 7.43 -18.84
C ASP A 77 -5.50 8.84 -18.42
N ILE A 78 -4.19 9.05 -18.27
CA ILE A 78 -3.61 10.33 -17.86
C ILE A 78 -3.10 11.10 -19.09
N VAL A 79 -3.89 12.08 -19.52
CA VAL A 79 -3.55 12.95 -20.66
C VAL A 79 -2.25 13.70 -20.39
N GLY A 80 -1.32 13.65 -21.35
CA GLY A 80 -0.04 14.38 -21.29
C GLY A 80 1.10 13.62 -20.61
N ILE A 81 0.86 12.42 -20.08
CA ILE A 81 1.91 11.49 -19.64
C ILE A 81 2.11 10.43 -20.73
N ASN A 82 3.36 10.20 -21.13
CA ASN A 82 3.68 9.11 -22.06
C ASN A 82 3.44 7.77 -21.36
N PRO A 83 2.66 6.84 -21.95
CA PRO A 83 2.41 5.53 -21.34
C PRO A 83 3.61 4.57 -21.37
N ASN A 84 4.74 4.96 -21.99
CA ASN A 84 5.96 4.15 -22.16
C ASN A 84 7.12 4.61 -21.28
#